data_AF-A0A959Q3L4-F1
#
_entry.id   AF-A0A959Q3L4-F1
#
_cell.length_a   1.000
_cell.length_b   1.000
_cell.length_c   1.000
_cell.angle_alpha   90.00
_cell.angle_beta   90.00
_cell.angle_gamma   90.00
#
_symmetry.space_group_name_H-M   'P 1'
#
loop_
_entity.id
_entity.type
_entity.pdbx_description
1 polymer ?
#
loop_
_entity_poly.entity_id
_entity_poly.type
_entity_poly.pdbx_seq_one_letter_code
_entity_poly.pdbx_strand_id
1 'polypeptide(L)'
;MLEISLEEARKFILSTQFLGSGHGLRNRAGVLSAIERLGYIQIDTISVVERAHHHVAWSRVPNYHPGHLEKLEQERRIFEYWAHAAAYLPMQDYRFTLFHKNHIESGPGHWYAKEKQAMQYLLDRIRVEGPLRSRDVEKWEEDAGPVAARSGKIATVEKEMDKSWAGDPIKRAFRQLFMEGKIMVTGREGFQKVYDLAERVLPDSIDTRIPSR
;
A
#
# COMPACT_ATOMS: atom_id res chain seq x y z
N MET A 1 26.92 30.79 5.06
CA MET A 1 26.01 29.79 5.67
C MET A 1 24.81 30.58 6.18
N LEU A 2 23.58 30.20 5.83
CA LEU A 2 22.39 30.87 6.39
C LEU A 2 22.21 30.38 7.83
N GLU A 3 22.16 31.30 8.78
CA GLU A 3 21.81 31.00 10.18
C GLU A 3 20.33 31.33 10.40
N ILE A 4 19.61 30.41 11.05
CA ILE A 4 18.20 30.59 11.42
C ILE A 4 18.04 30.28 12.91
N SER A 5 17.17 31.03 13.57
CA SER A 5 16.78 30.77 14.96
C SER A 5 15.91 29.51 15.06
N LEU A 6 15.82 28.96 16.28
CA LEU A 6 14.95 27.82 16.57
C LEU A 6 13.47 28.14 16.32
N GLU A 7 13.05 29.39 16.54
CA GLU A 7 11.69 29.83 16.27
C GLU A 7 11.38 29.85 14.78
N GLU A 8 12.29 30.37 13.96
CA GLU A 8 12.17 30.38 12.51
C GLU A 8 12.13 28.96 11.95
N ALA A 9 13.01 28.07 12.43
CA ALA A 9 13.00 26.67 12.04
C ALA A 9 11.66 25.98 12.33
N ARG A 10 11.07 26.21 13.52
CA ARG A 10 9.75 25.66 13.87
C ARG A 10 8.64 26.18 12.95
N LYS A 11 8.56 27.50 12.75
CA LYS A 11 7.57 28.11 11.86
C LYS A 11 7.71 27.60 10.44
N PHE A 12 8.95 27.45 9.97
CA PHE A 12 9.27 26.90 8.66
C PHE A 12 8.78 25.45 8.53
N ILE A 13 9.11 24.57 9.49
CA ILE A 13 8.69 23.16 9.47
C ILE A 13 7.16 23.03 9.51
N LEU A 14 6.47 23.83 10.32
CA LEU A 14 5.00 23.79 10.40
C LEU A 14 4.37 24.28 9.09
N SER A 15 4.81 25.43 8.58
CA SER A 15 4.31 26.03 7.34
C SER A 15 4.53 25.12 6.13
N THR A 16 5.71 24.50 6.04
CA THR A 16 6.03 23.56 4.95
C THR A 16 5.16 22.31 4.95
N GLN A 17 4.56 21.95 6.08
CA GLN A 17 3.64 20.82 6.21
C GLN A 17 2.16 21.22 6.21
N PHE A 18 1.86 22.49 5.87
CA PHE A 18 0.52 23.07 5.89
C PHE A 18 -0.15 23.07 7.27
N LEU A 19 0.65 23.14 8.34
CA LEU A 19 0.18 23.28 9.71
C LEU A 19 0.16 24.77 10.07
N GLY A 20 -1.04 25.31 10.25
CA GLY A 20 -1.28 26.73 10.48
C GLY A 20 -2.39 27.29 9.58
N SER A 21 -2.57 28.61 9.60
CA SER A 21 -3.55 29.29 8.75
C SER A 21 -2.94 29.73 7.41
N GLY A 22 -3.79 29.98 6.41
CA GLY A 22 -3.40 30.69 5.18
C GLY A 22 -2.91 29.86 4.00
N HIS A 23 -2.92 28.52 4.06
CA HIS A 23 -2.44 27.68 2.95
C HIS A 23 -3.46 27.44 1.83
N GLY A 24 -4.69 27.94 1.96
CA GLY A 24 -5.73 27.84 0.91
C GLY A 24 -6.20 26.41 0.57
N LEU A 25 -5.71 25.37 1.28
CA LEU A 25 -6.08 23.98 1.00
C LEU A 25 -7.57 23.75 1.27
N ARG A 26 -8.31 23.20 0.30
CA ARG A 26 -9.73 22.91 0.47
C ARG A 26 -10.10 21.63 -0.27
N ASN A 27 -11.08 20.91 0.28
CA ASN A 27 -11.73 19.77 -0.37
C ASN A 27 -10.70 18.68 -0.77
N ARG A 28 -11.08 17.83 -1.72
CA ARG A 28 -10.24 16.75 -2.25
C ARG A 28 -8.91 17.24 -2.83
N ALA A 29 -8.91 18.35 -3.56
CA ALA A 29 -7.69 18.92 -4.14
C ALA A 29 -6.67 19.30 -3.06
N GLY A 30 -7.13 19.92 -1.96
CA GLY A 30 -6.26 20.25 -0.83
C GLY A 30 -5.68 19.01 -0.13
N VAL A 31 -6.43 17.91 -0.06
CA VAL A 31 -5.94 16.63 0.47
C VAL A 31 -4.83 16.07 -0.41
N LEU A 32 -5.01 16.10 -1.74
CA LEU A 32 -3.99 15.67 -2.68
C LEU A 32 -2.72 16.51 -2.53
N SER A 33 -2.83 17.84 -2.51
CA SER A 33 -1.69 18.73 -2.30
C SER A 33 -0.99 18.48 -0.96
N ALA A 34 -1.73 18.16 0.10
CA ALA A 34 -1.14 17.78 1.37
C ALA A 34 -0.33 16.47 1.27
N ILE A 35 -0.87 15.44 0.62
CA ILE A 35 -0.17 14.16 0.43
C ILE A 35 1.08 14.34 -0.43
N GLU A 36 0.98 15.10 -1.53
CA GLU A 36 2.11 15.45 -2.41
C GLU A 36 3.20 16.21 -1.66
N ARG A 37 2.83 17.13 -0.76
CA ARG A 37 3.79 17.91 0.02
C ARG A 37 4.48 17.10 1.11
N LEU A 38 3.73 16.22 1.78
CA LEU A 38 4.24 15.36 2.85
C LEU A 38 5.01 14.15 2.30
N GLY A 39 4.77 13.77 1.04
CA GLY A 39 5.31 12.58 0.39
C GLY A 39 4.53 11.30 0.73
N TYR A 40 3.81 11.26 1.86
CA TYR A 40 2.89 10.18 2.21
C TYR A 40 1.97 10.56 3.38
N ILE A 41 0.92 9.76 3.62
CA ILE A 41 0.19 9.71 4.89
C ILE A 41 0.07 8.24 5.33
N GLN A 42 0.55 7.92 6.53
CA GLN A 42 0.48 6.56 7.09
C GLN A 42 -0.97 6.15 7.39
N ILE A 43 -1.34 4.94 6.95
CA ILE A 43 -2.63 4.30 7.21
C ILE A 43 -2.54 3.57 8.55
N ASP A 44 -3.59 3.72 9.37
CA ASP A 44 -3.67 3.14 10.71
C ASP A 44 -4.92 2.27 10.85
N THR A 45 -4.77 1.17 11.58
CA THR A 45 -5.82 0.18 11.82
C THR A 45 -6.65 0.50 13.08
N ILE A 46 -6.18 1.35 13.98
CA ILE A 46 -6.87 1.72 15.23
C ILE A 46 -7.85 2.87 14.95
N SER A 47 -9.08 2.75 15.45
CA SER A 47 -10.17 3.70 15.19
C SER A 47 -11.03 4.00 16.43
N VAL A 48 -10.41 4.16 17.61
CA VAL A 48 -11.14 4.45 18.86
C VAL A 48 -11.90 5.77 18.79
N VAL A 49 -11.28 6.80 18.19
CA VAL A 49 -11.94 8.08 17.87
C VAL A 49 -12.12 8.15 16.36
N GLU A 50 -10.99 8.16 15.64
CA GLU A 50 -10.90 8.01 14.20
C GLU A 50 -9.45 7.54 13.88
N ARG A 51 -9.21 7.05 12.67
CA ARG A 51 -7.89 6.58 12.23
C ARG A 51 -6.93 7.75 12.00
N ALA A 52 -5.65 7.53 12.29
CA ALA A 52 -4.62 8.57 12.27
C ALA A 52 -4.51 9.34 10.95
N HIS A 53 -4.64 8.69 9.79
CA HIS A 53 -4.59 9.35 8.49
C HIS A 53 -5.68 10.40 8.27
N HIS A 54 -6.87 10.19 8.84
CA HIS A 54 -7.94 11.18 8.77
C HIS A 54 -7.61 12.40 9.63
N HIS A 55 -6.99 12.22 10.80
CA HIS A 55 -6.51 13.34 11.62
C HIS A 55 -5.41 14.16 10.93
N VAL A 56 -4.48 13.50 10.23
CA VAL A 56 -3.43 14.16 9.44
C VAL A 56 -4.03 15.05 8.35
N ALA A 57 -5.04 14.56 7.62
CA ALA A 57 -5.71 15.34 6.58
C ALA A 57 -6.58 16.46 7.17
N TRP A 58 -7.35 16.16 8.22
CA TRP A 58 -8.25 17.11 8.88
C TRP A 58 -7.51 18.31 9.48
N SER A 59 -6.35 18.09 10.10
CA SER A 59 -5.52 19.15 10.69
C SER A 59 -4.93 20.14 9.68
N ARG A 60 -4.93 19.81 8.37
CA ARG A 60 -4.33 20.61 7.30
C ARG A 60 -5.35 21.17 6.32
N VAL A 61 -6.47 20.47 6.12
CA VAL A 61 -7.44 20.77 5.07
C VAL A 61 -8.80 21.07 5.70
N PRO A 62 -9.21 22.35 5.76
CA PRO A 62 -10.56 22.72 6.16
C PRO A 62 -11.64 22.01 5.33
N ASN A 63 -12.73 21.61 6.00
CA ASN A 63 -13.82 20.81 5.44
C ASN A 63 -13.38 19.45 4.89
N TYR A 64 -12.36 18.84 5.48
CA TYR A 64 -11.99 17.47 5.19
C TYR A 64 -13.14 16.48 5.48
N HIS A 65 -13.33 15.52 4.59
CA HIS A 65 -14.23 14.37 4.76
C HIS A 65 -13.47 13.09 4.40
N PRO A 66 -13.64 11.97 5.13
CA PRO A 66 -12.96 10.69 4.85
C PRO A 66 -13.01 10.24 3.38
N GLY A 67 -14.19 10.37 2.76
CA GLY A 67 -14.40 10.06 1.34
C GLY A 67 -13.55 10.86 0.34
N HIS A 68 -12.81 11.89 0.76
CA HIS A 68 -11.79 12.51 -0.10
C HIS A 68 -10.63 11.56 -0.39
N LEU A 69 -10.16 10.78 0.59
CA LEU A 69 -9.07 9.82 0.38
C LEU A 69 -9.53 8.68 -0.53
N GLU A 70 -10.72 8.13 -0.26
CA GLU A 70 -11.34 7.08 -1.08
C GLU A 70 -11.47 7.51 -2.55
N LYS A 71 -11.98 8.73 -2.79
CA LYS A 71 -12.08 9.27 -4.15
C LYS A 71 -10.72 9.47 -4.80
N LEU A 72 -9.70 9.93 -4.07
CA LEU A 72 -8.35 10.08 -4.63
C LEU A 72 -7.73 8.74 -5.03
N GLU A 73 -7.96 7.68 -4.26
CA GLU A 73 -7.52 6.32 -4.60
C GLU A 73 -8.27 5.79 -5.83
N GLN A 74 -9.60 5.96 -5.88
CA GLN A 74 -10.44 5.59 -7.03
C GLN A 74 -10.04 6.35 -8.30
N GLU A 75 -9.76 7.65 -8.19
CA GLU A 75 -9.30 8.53 -9.27
C GLU A 75 -7.82 8.31 -9.63
N ARG A 76 -7.13 7.35 -8.99
CA ARG A 76 -5.71 7.02 -9.23
C ARG A 76 -4.77 8.22 -9.04
N ARG A 77 -5.14 9.15 -8.16
CA ARG A 77 -4.32 10.30 -7.77
C ARG A 77 -3.34 9.97 -6.64
N ILE A 78 -3.72 9.00 -5.81
CA ILE A 78 -2.87 8.41 -4.78
C ILE A 78 -2.94 6.88 -4.90
N PHE A 79 -1.97 6.19 -4.30
CA PHE A 79 -1.98 4.74 -4.20
C PHE A 79 -1.53 4.28 -2.82
N GLU A 80 -1.96 3.07 -2.45
CA GLU A 80 -1.44 2.43 -1.25
C GLU A 80 -0.19 1.61 -1.54
N TYR A 81 0.79 1.73 -0.66
CA TYR A 81 1.95 0.84 -0.62
C TYR A 81 2.52 0.72 0.79
N TRP A 82 3.27 -0.36 1.02
CA TRP A 82 4.11 -0.45 2.21
C TRP A 82 5.46 0.22 1.90
N ALA A 83 5.56 1.50 2.26
CA ALA A 83 6.80 2.25 2.22
C ALA A 83 7.56 2.03 3.54
N HIS A 84 7.77 3.08 4.34
CA HIS A 84 8.22 2.93 5.73
C HIS A 84 7.14 2.28 6.63
N ALA A 85 5.87 2.41 6.24
CA ALA A 85 4.68 1.78 6.81
C ALA A 85 3.61 1.66 5.72
N ALA A 86 2.46 1.04 6.02
CA ALA A 86 1.29 1.13 5.17
C ALA A 86 0.89 2.60 5.01
N ALA A 87 0.84 3.11 3.78
CA ALA A 87 0.62 4.54 3.54
C ALA A 87 -0.13 4.79 2.24
N TYR A 88 -0.81 5.94 2.17
CA TYR A 88 -1.18 6.59 0.92
C TYR A 88 0.01 7.41 0.42
N LEU A 89 0.41 7.21 -0.84
CA LEU A 89 1.46 7.96 -1.52
C LEU A 89 0.91 8.68 -2.75
N PRO A 90 1.50 9.81 -3.16
CA PRO A 90 1.17 10.46 -4.43
C PRO A 90 1.40 9.52 -5.60
N MET A 91 0.45 9.40 -6.54
CA MET A 91 0.63 8.52 -7.70
C MET A 91 1.85 8.88 -8.54
N GLN A 92 2.19 10.17 -8.62
CA GLN A 92 3.39 10.67 -9.31
C GLN A 92 4.70 10.12 -8.74
N ASP A 93 4.71 9.67 -7.49
CA ASP A 93 5.88 9.15 -6.80
C ASP A 93 6.02 7.62 -6.91
N TYR A 94 5.16 6.96 -7.71
CA TYR A 94 5.17 5.51 -7.88
C TYR A 94 6.55 4.94 -8.19
N ARG A 95 7.32 5.57 -9.10
CA ARG A 95 8.67 5.13 -9.48
C ARG A 95 9.63 4.97 -8.30
N PHE A 96 9.49 5.76 -7.24
CA PHE A 96 10.38 5.67 -6.09
C PHE A 96 10.16 4.40 -5.27
N THR A 97 9.00 3.75 -5.42
CA THR A 97 8.71 2.46 -4.78
C THR A 97 9.33 1.26 -5.49
N LEU A 98 9.77 1.43 -6.75
CA LEU A 98 10.26 0.33 -7.60
C LEU A 98 11.52 -0.32 -7.05
N PHE A 99 12.41 0.43 -6.39
CA PHE A 99 13.58 -0.16 -5.73
C PHE A 99 13.18 -1.23 -4.71
N HIS A 100 12.19 -0.93 -3.87
CA HIS A 100 11.71 -1.85 -2.84
C HIS A 100 10.96 -3.03 -3.48
N LYS A 101 10.07 -2.75 -4.44
CA LYS A 101 9.31 -3.78 -5.17
C LYS A 101 10.24 -4.79 -5.85
N ASN A 102 11.25 -4.30 -6.59
CA ASN A 102 12.22 -5.15 -7.29
C ASN A 102 13.09 -5.95 -6.33
N HIS A 103 13.50 -5.34 -5.21
CA HIS A 103 14.25 -6.06 -4.18
C HIS A 103 13.43 -7.24 -3.63
N ILE A 104 12.16 -7.02 -3.30
CA ILE A 104 11.26 -8.07 -2.80
C ILE A 104 10.97 -9.13 -3.87
N GLU A 105 10.79 -8.72 -5.13
CA GLU A 105 10.57 -9.64 -6.25
C GLU A 105 11.78 -10.56 -6.49
N SER A 106 12.99 -10.02 -6.43
CA SER A 106 14.22 -10.81 -6.59
C SER A 106 14.61 -11.64 -5.35
N GLY A 107 14.11 -11.26 -4.17
CA GLY A 107 14.45 -11.88 -2.89
C GLY A 107 13.63 -13.13 -2.55
N PRO A 108 13.87 -13.75 -1.38
CA PRO A 108 13.16 -14.96 -0.93
C PRO A 108 11.70 -14.70 -0.50
N GLY A 109 11.27 -13.43 -0.45
CA GLY A 109 10.00 -12.96 0.11
C GLY A 109 10.24 -11.84 1.12
N HIS A 110 9.19 -11.10 1.51
CA HIS A 110 9.36 -9.99 2.47
C HIS A 110 9.38 -10.49 3.93
N TRP A 111 8.26 -11.03 4.41
CA TRP A 111 8.14 -11.59 5.77
C TRP A 111 8.16 -13.12 5.81
N TYR A 112 7.78 -13.75 4.70
CA TYR A 112 7.62 -15.20 4.60
C TYR A 112 8.11 -15.66 3.23
N ALA A 113 8.39 -16.96 3.10
CA ALA A 113 8.67 -17.56 1.80
C ALA A 113 7.50 -17.36 0.82
N LYS A 114 7.82 -17.21 -0.47
CA LYS A 114 6.82 -17.01 -1.52
C LYS A 114 5.94 -18.24 -1.71
N GLU A 115 4.64 -18.06 -1.53
CA GLU A 115 3.60 -19.08 -1.80
C GLU A 115 3.28 -19.15 -3.30
N LYS A 116 4.23 -19.64 -4.10
CA LYS A 116 4.16 -19.54 -5.58
C LYS A 116 2.84 -20.02 -6.19
N GLN A 117 2.27 -21.13 -5.69
CA GLN A 117 1.01 -21.67 -6.21
C GLN A 117 -0.16 -20.74 -5.86
N ALA A 118 -0.28 -20.30 -4.61
CA ALA A 118 -1.32 -19.36 -4.19
C ALA A 118 -1.18 -18.00 -4.92
N MET A 119 0.05 -17.52 -5.13
CA MET A 119 0.32 -16.31 -5.90
C MET A 119 -0.13 -16.44 -7.36
N GLN A 120 0.20 -17.55 -8.02
CA GLN A 120 -0.22 -17.80 -9.40
C GLN A 120 -1.75 -17.90 -9.50
N TYR A 121 -2.37 -18.67 -8.61
CA TYR A 121 -3.83 -18.82 -8.53
C TYR A 121 -4.53 -17.46 -8.36
N LEU A 122 -4.02 -16.59 -7.47
CA LEU A 122 -4.56 -15.23 -7.30
C LEU A 122 -4.43 -14.38 -8.56
N LEU A 123 -3.27 -14.40 -9.23
CA LEU A 123 -3.08 -13.64 -10.46
C LEU A 123 -4.04 -14.12 -11.56
N ASP A 124 -4.25 -15.42 -11.70
CA ASP A 124 -5.16 -15.99 -12.69
C ASP A 124 -6.61 -15.64 -12.40
N ARG A 125 -7.04 -15.70 -11.13
CA ARG A 125 -8.37 -15.25 -10.74
C ARG A 125 -8.58 -13.76 -11.00
N ILE A 126 -7.65 -12.89 -10.62
CA ILE A 126 -7.77 -11.45 -10.86
C ILE A 126 -7.82 -11.14 -12.37
N ARG A 127 -7.05 -11.88 -13.20
CA ARG A 127 -7.11 -11.74 -14.66
C ARG A 127 -8.51 -12.01 -15.21
N VAL A 128 -9.18 -13.06 -14.73
CA VAL A 128 -10.48 -13.55 -15.24
C VAL A 128 -11.66 -12.82 -14.60
N GLU A 129 -11.66 -12.68 -13.28
CA GLU A 129 -12.80 -12.17 -12.49
C GLU A 129 -12.72 -10.66 -12.25
N GLY A 130 -11.54 -10.06 -12.41
CA GLY A 130 -11.29 -8.66 -12.09
C GLY A 130 -10.86 -8.46 -10.63
N PRO A 131 -11.10 -7.28 -10.04
CA PRO A 131 -10.60 -6.95 -8.71
C PRO A 131 -11.15 -7.87 -7.60
N LEU A 132 -10.29 -8.32 -6.68
CA LEU A 132 -10.64 -9.25 -5.60
C LEU A 132 -10.18 -8.76 -4.22
N ARG A 133 -10.92 -9.12 -3.19
CA ARG A 133 -10.51 -8.98 -1.78
C ARG A 133 -10.01 -10.33 -1.26
N SER A 134 -9.23 -10.30 -0.20
CA SER A 134 -8.76 -11.54 0.43
C SER A 134 -9.88 -12.45 0.94
N ARG A 135 -11.07 -11.90 1.20
CA ARG A 135 -12.25 -12.69 1.64
C ARG A 135 -12.99 -13.38 0.51
N ASP A 136 -12.77 -12.97 -0.74
CA ASP A 136 -13.46 -13.53 -1.92
C ASP A 136 -12.82 -14.84 -2.39
N VAL A 137 -11.76 -15.26 -1.69
CA VAL A 137 -10.93 -16.40 -2.03
C VAL A 137 -10.97 -17.40 -0.88
N GLU A 138 -12.06 -18.16 -0.85
CA GLU A 138 -12.23 -19.31 0.03
C GLU A 138 -11.79 -20.60 -0.69
N LYS A 139 -11.40 -21.63 0.06
CA LYS A 139 -11.09 -22.97 -0.48
C LYS A 139 -10.09 -23.02 -1.64
N TRP A 140 -9.16 -22.06 -1.69
CA TRP A 140 -8.19 -21.95 -2.80
C TRP A 140 -7.37 -23.23 -3.04
N GLU A 141 -7.12 -24.05 -2.00
CA GLU A 141 -6.39 -25.32 -2.12
C GLU A 141 -7.16 -26.37 -2.92
N GLU A 142 -8.49 -26.37 -2.82
CA GLU A 142 -9.37 -27.27 -3.60
C GLU A 142 -9.38 -26.83 -5.07
N ASP A 143 -9.51 -25.53 -5.32
CA ASP A 143 -9.58 -24.96 -6.67
C ASP A 143 -8.23 -24.97 -7.42
N ALA A 144 -7.13 -24.73 -6.71
CA ALA A 144 -5.79 -24.68 -7.30
C ALA A 144 -5.23 -26.07 -7.65
N GLY A 145 -5.93 -27.14 -7.26
CA GLY A 145 -5.53 -28.52 -7.46
C GLY A 145 -4.35 -28.95 -6.57
N PRO A 146 -3.98 -30.25 -6.62
CA PRO A 146 -2.97 -30.81 -5.73
C PRO A 146 -1.64 -30.09 -5.89
N VAL A 147 -1.06 -29.66 -4.76
CA VAL A 147 0.30 -29.13 -4.70
C VAL A 147 1.25 -30.20 -5.25
N ALA A 148 1.95 -29.94 -6.35
CA ALA A 148 3.00 -30.83 -6.83
C ALA A 148 3.99 -31.08 -5.68
N ALA A 149 4.05 -32.31 -5.19
CA ALA A 149 4.90 -32.69 -4.07
C ALA A 149 6.34 -32.29 -4.37
N ARG A 150 6.83 -31.21 -3.75
CA ARG A 150 8.25 -30.89 -3.80
C ARG A 150 8.99 -31.94 -2.97
N SER A 151 9.72 -32.79 -3.67
CA SER A 151 10.80 -33.62 -3.16
C SER A 151 11.73 -32.79 -2.28
N GLY A 152 11.78 -33.15 -0.99
CA GLY A 152 12.68 -32.50 -0.01
C GLY A 152 12.07 -32.42 1.38
N LYS A 153 11.88 -33.57 2.05
CA LYS A 153 11.75 -33.60 3.50
C LYS A 153 13.06 -33.06 4.10
N ILE A 154 13.03 -31.85 4.63
CA ILE A 154 13.79 -31.52 5.83
C ILE A 154 12.75 -31.13 6.87
N ALA A 155 12.36 -32.13 7.67
CA ALA A 155 11.63 -31.92 8.90
C ALA A 155 12.64 -31.45 9.95
N THR A 156 12.75 -30.14 10.14
CA THR A 156 13.23 -29.60 11.41
C THR A 156 12.01 -29.18 12.23
N VAL A 157 12.02 -29.60 13.50
CA VAL A 157 10.94 -29.49 14.49
C VAL A 157 10.59 -28.03 14.84
N GLU A 158 11.27 -27.04 14.27
CA GLU A 158 11.05 -25.60 14.49
C GLU A 158 9.88 -25.01 13.67
N LYS A 159 9.28 -25.77 12.73
CA LYS A 159 8.39 -25.20 11.69
C LYS A 159 6.89 -25.12 12.00
N GLU A 160 6.43 -25.71 13.10
CA GLU A 160 4.99 -25.71 13.42
C GLU A 160 4.54 -24.44 14.17
N MET A 161 5.38 -23.86 15.04
CA MET A 161 5.07 -22.59 15.70
C MET A 161 4.98 -21.43 14.70
N ASP A 162 5.76 -21.46 13.62
CA ASP A 162 5.81 -20.42 12.59
C ASP A 162 4.54 -20.36 11.73
N LYS A 163 3.87 -21.50 11.48
CA LYS A 163 2.67 -21.53 10.62
C LYS A 163 1.46 -20.83 11.24
N SER A 164 1.34 -20.86 12.57
CA SER A 164 0.26 -20.18 13.29
C SER A 164 0.39 -18.65 13.19
N TRP A 165 1.62 -18.13 13.29
CA TRP A 165 1.92 -16.70 13.16
C TRP A 165 2.00 -16.22 11.71
N ALA A 166 2.38 -17.08 10.76
CA ALA A 166 2.47 -16.75 9.35
C ALA A 166 1.09 -16.55 8.68
N GLY A 167 0.02 -16.99 9.33
CA GLY A 167 -1.36 -16.84 8.89
C GLY A 167 -1.75 -17.74 7.71
N ASP A 168 -2.81 -17.37 7.02
CA ASP A 168 -3.35 -18.08 5.85
C ASP A 168 -2.46 -17.89 4.60
N PRO A 169 -2.05 -18.96 3.88
CA PRO A 169 -1.26 -18.88 2.65
C PRO A 169 -1.82 -17.89 1.61
N ILE A 170 -3.15 -17.80 1.45
CA ILE A 170 -3.72 -16.88 0.45
C ILE A 170 -3.51 -15.42 0.87
N LYS A 171 -3.62 -15.13 2.17
CA LYS A 171 -3.36 -13.79 2.71
C LYS A 171 -1.88 -13.44 2.61
N ARG A 172 -0.98 -14.42 2.75
CA ARG A 172 0.46 -14.23 2.47
C ARG A 172 0.68 -13.92 0.99
N ALA A 173 0.02 -14.62 0.07
CA ALA A 173 0.13 -14.39 -1.36
C ALA A 173 -0.36 -12.99 -1.76
N PHE A 174 -1.50 -12.52 -1.26
CA PHE A 174 -1.96 -11.13 -1.43
C PHE A 174 -0.91 -10.13 -0.98
N ARG A 175 -0.37 -10.30 0.24
CA ARG A 175 0.68 -9.42 0.77
C ARG A 175 1.91 -9.45 -0.13
N GLN A 176 2.41 -10.63 -0.50
CA GLN A 176 3.62 -10.77 -1.30
C GLN A 176 3.45 -10.13 -2.70
N LEU A 177 2.34 -10.40 -3.40
CA LEU A 177 2.07 -9.80 -4.71
C LEU A 177 1.91 -8.28 -4.64
N PHE A 178 1.29 -7.76 -3.58
CA PHE A 178 1.17 -6.32 -3.34
C PHE A 178 2.54 -5.68 -3.10
N MET A 179 3.37 -6.33 -2.28
CA MET A 179 4.73 -5.89 -1.97
C MET A 179 5.65 -5.93 -3.21
N GLU A 180 5.50 -6.92 -4.08
CA GLU A 180 6.19 -7.02 -5.38
C GLU A 180 5.64 -6.03 -6.42
N GLY A 181 4.50 -5.39 -6.16
CA GLY A 181 3.84 -4.50 -7.10
C GLY A 181 3.22 -5.22 -8.31
N LYS A 182 2.90 -6.51 -8.19
CA LYS A 182 2.14 -7.25 -9.20
C LYS A 182 0.64 -6.94 -9.14
N ILE A 183 0.15 -6.62 -7.93
CA ILE A 183 -1.21 -6.14 -7.70
C ILE A 183 -1.18 -4.82 -6.93
N MET A 184 -2.21 -4.00 -7.10
CA MET A 184 -2.40 -2.72 -6.43
C MET A 184 -3.79 -2.63 -5.82
N VAL A 185 -3.91 -1.83 -4.75
CA VAL A 185 -5.23 -1.52 -4.17
C VAL A 185 -5.95 -0.56 -5.11
N THR A 186 -7.19 -0.91 -5.47
CA THR A 186 -8.06 -0.10 -6.34
C THR A 186 -9.09 0.71 -5.55
N GLY A 187 -9.23 0.40 -4.28
CA GLY A 187 -10.25 0.91 -3.39
C GLY A 187 -10.39 0.01 -2.18
N ARG A 188 -11.37 0.36 -1.34
CA ARG A 188 -11.75 -0.43 -0.18
C ARG A 188 -13.25 -0.59 -0.11
N GLU A 189 -13.65 -1.71 0.48
CA GLU A 189 -15.00 -1.89 1.00
C GLU A 189 -14.94 -1.99 2.52
N GLY A 190 -15.43 -0.95 3.18
CA GLY A 190 -15.08 -0.71 4.59
C GLY A 190 -13.56 -0.59 4.72
N PHE A 191 -12.95 -1.42 5.57
CA PHE A 191 -11.49 -1.44 5.73
C PHE A 191 -10.79 -2.56 4.94
N GLN A 192 -11.53 -3.31 4.11
CA GLN A 192 -10.95 -4.39 3.31
C GLN A 192 -10.46 -3.86 1.97
N LYS A 193 -9.19 -4.13 1.65
CA LYS A 193 -8.56 -3.76 0.38
C LYS A 193 -9.12 -4.60 -0.76
N VAL A 194 -9.44 -3.94 -1.88
CA VAL A 194 -9.79 -4.56 -3.16
C VAL A 194 -8.57 -4.43 -4.07
N TYR A 195 -8.06 -5.55 -4.59
CA TYR A 195 -6.83 -5.59 -5.38
C TYR A 195 -7.12 -5.93 -6.84
N ASP A 196 -6.40 -5.27 -7.75
CA ASP A 196 -6.37 -5.64 -9.18
C ASP A 196 -4.91 -5.66 -9.67
N LEU A 197 -4.68 -6.16 -10.89
CA LEU A 197 -3.36 -6.18 -11.52
C LEU A 197 -2.80 -4.76 -11.61
N ALA A 198 -1.53 -4.58 -11.25
CA ALA A 198 -0.91 -3.26 -11.24
C ALA A 198 -1.04 -2.53 -12.60
N GLU A 199 -0.93 -3.27 -13.71
CA GLU A 199 -1.08 -2.73 -15.08
C GLU A 199 -2.49 -2.20 -15.39
N ARG A 200 -3.54 -2.63 -14.68
CA ARG A 200 -4.90 -2.11 -14.82
C ARG A 200 -5.18 -0.91 -13.91
N VAL A 201 -4.38 -0.75 -12.85
CA VAL A 201 -4.57 0.30 -11.84
C VAL A 201 -3.71 1.52 -12.14
N LEU A 202 -2.48 1.29 -12.60
CA LEU A 202 -1.51 2.34 -12.84
C LEU A 202 -1.85 3.14 -14.11
N PRO A 203 -2.03 4.46 -14.03
CA PRO A 203 -2.27 5.25 -15.23
C PRO A 203 -1.06 5.26 -16.17
N ASP A 204 -1.30 5.21 -17.48
CA ASP A 204 -0.26 5.22 -18.53
C ASP A 204 0.68 6.45 -18.46
N SER A 205 0.22 7.54 -17.85
CA SER A 205 1.00 8.77 -17.68
C SER A 205 2.08 8.68 -16.60
N ILE A 206 2.08 7.63 -15.77
CA ILE A 206 3.00 7.50 -14.65
C ILE A 206 4.34 6.94 -15.11
N ASP A 207 5.43 7.60 -14.70
CA ASP A 207 6.78 7.12 -14.96
C ASP A 207 7.05 5.84 -14.16
N THR A 208 7.38 4.77 -14.86
CA THR A 208 7.70 3.45 -14.28
C THR A 208 9.16 3.08 -14.41
N ARG A 209 10.03 4.04 -14.76
CA ARG A 209 11.47 3.83 -14.80
C ARG A 209 12.04 3.96 -13.39
N ILE A 210 12.93 3.04 -13.04
CA ILE A 210 13.71 3.13 -11.80
C ILE A 210 14.53 4.44 -11.83
N PRO A 211 14.50 5.25 -10.77
CA PRO A 211 15.32 6.45 -10.70
C PRO A 211 16.81 6.16 -10.92
N SER A 212 17.45 6.92 -11.81
CA SER A 212 18.92 7.02 -11.81
C SER A 212 19.37 7.85 -10.61
N ARG A 213 20.60 7.60 -10.14
CA ARG A 213 21.28 8.52 -9.22
C ARG A 213 21.50 9.88 -9.88
#